data_AF-A0A961U0C4-F1
#
_entry.id   AF-A0A961U0C4-F1
#
_cell.length_a   1.000
_cell.length_b   1.000
_cell.length_c   1.000
_cell.angle_alpha   90.00
_cell.angle_beta   90.00
_cell.angle_gamma   90.00
#
_symmetry.space_group_name_H-M   'P 1'
#
loop_
_entity.id
_entity.type
_entity.pdbx_description
1 polymer ?
#
loop_
_entity_poly.entity_id
_entity_poly.type
_entity_poly.pdbx_seq_one_letter_code
_entity_poly.pdbx_strand_id
1 'polypeptide(L)'
;MRLIGFPAVGLLLAVATNGPAFANCQRADEPITGQLAQLETRHPGGHEVKGWVLLTADVCVSIEDMEGETVNVTPRIIHLVFGDGRQSRDLWKLASEEVSLRGDLMEPHTAWHLGDIVMMNAVVLNN
;
A
#
# COMPACT_ATOMS: atom_id res chain seq x y z
N MET A 1 -21.13 68.08 7.94
CA MET A 1 -19.75 68.30 8.44
C MET A 1 -19.26 66.97 9.00
N ARG A 2 -18.00 66.62 8.70
CA ARG A 2 -17.32 65.32 8.89
C ARG A 2 -17.30 64.79 10.34
N LEU A 3 -17.21 63.45 10.47
CA LEU A 3 -16.15 62.65 11.14
C LEU A 3 -16.65 61.18 11.24
N ILE A 4 -16.25 60.28 10.33
CA ILE A 4 -15.22 59.21 10.51
C ILE A 4 -15.24 58.57 11.91
N GLY A 5 -15.56 57.26 11.95
CA GLY A 5 -15.34 56.39 13.09
C GLY A 5 -15.54 54.92 12.70
N PHE A 6 -14.45 54.26 12.28
CA PHE A 6 -14.39 52.80 12.21
C PHE A 6 -13.99 52.26 13.59
N PRO A 7 -14.61 51.15 14.04
CA PRO A 7 -13.88 50.14 14.76
C PRO A 7 -13.79 48.87 13.92
N ALA A 8 -12.56 48.52 13.55
CA ALA A 8 -12.16 47.16 13.22
C ALA A 8 -12.21 46.28 14.50
N VAL A 9 -11.92 44.98 14.34
CA VAL A 9 -11.76 43.92 15.36
C VAL A 9 -13.03 43.06 15.48
N GLY A 10 -13.03 41.76 15.19
CA GLY A 10 -11.99 40.85 14.73
C GLY A 10 -12.68 39.51 14.49
N LEU A 11 -12.70 39.04 13.25
CA LEU A 11 -13.23 37.73 12.91
C LEU A 11 -12.18 36.70 13.34
N LEU A 12 -12.38 36.06 14.49
CA LEU A 12 -11.63 34.86 14.86
C LEU A 12 -12.02 33.74 13.90
N LEU A 13 -11.32 33.64 12.76
CA LEU A 13 -11.20 32.36 12.07
C LEU A 13 -10.34 31.47 12.99
N ALA A 14 -11.00 30.55 13.69
CA ALA A 14 -10.34 29.39 14.26
C ALA A 14 -9.82 28.54 13.09
N VAL A 15 -8.58 28.82 12.68
CA VAL A 15 -7.86 28.03 11.70
C VAL A 15 -7.38 26.74 12.38
N ALA A 16 -7.97 25.64 11.94
CA ALA A 16 -7.39 24.31 11.78
C ALA A 16 -6.43 23.78 12.86
N THR A 17 -6.86 22.71 13.52
CA THR A 17 -5.99 21.55 13.74
C THR A 17 -6.77 20.26 13.47
N ASN A 18 -7.21 20.06 12.21
CA ASN A 18 -7.27 18.70 11.69
C ASN A 18 -5.83 18.31 11.35
N GLY A 19 -5.03 18.03 12.38
CA GLY A 19 -3.81 17.28 12.16
C GLY A 19 -4.19 15.98 11.47
N PRO A 20 -3.39 15.46 10.53
CA PRO A 20 -3.62 14.11 10.04
C PRO A 20 -3.59 13.24 11.28
N ALA A 21 -4.70 12.55 11.58
CA ALA A 21 -4.63 11.42 12.46
C ALA A 21 -3.58 10.51 11.82
N PHE A 22 -2.40 10.43 12.44
CA PHE A 22 -1.42 9.41 12.09
C PHE A 22 -2.18 8.10 12.27
N ALA A 23 -2.68 7.55 11.17
CA ALA A 23 -3.22 6.22 11.17
C ALA A 23 -2.06 5.35 11.66
N ASN A 24 -2.23 4.72 12.83
CA ASN A 24 -1.29 3.69 13.25
C ASN A 24 -1.22 2.71 12.09
N CYS A 25 -0.01 2.51 11.56
CA CYS A 25 0.20 1.58 10.45
C CYS A 25 -0.31 0.22 10.89
N GLN A 26 -1.05 -0.44 10.01
CA GLN A 26 -1.61 -1.75 10.31
C GLN A 26 -0.47 -2.75 10.47
N ARG A 27 -0.69 -3.79 11.27
CA ARG A 27 0.32 -4.83 11.45
C ARG A 27 0.50 -5.64 10.18
N ALA A 28 1.69 -6.23 10.00
CA ALA A 28 2.00 -7.05 8.84
C ALA A 28 1.07 -8.27 8.65
N ASP A 29 0.47 -8.79 9.72
CA ASP A 29 -0.42 -9.95 9.69
C ASP A 29 -1.90 -9.60 9.41
N GLU A 30 -2.23 -8.31 9.33
CA GLU A 30 -3.58 -7.85 9.03
C GLU A 30 -3.88 -7.88 7.52
N PRO A 31 -5.14 -8.14 7.12
CA PRO A 31 -5.53 -8.10 5.71
C PRO A 31 -5.25 -6.75 5.05
N ILE A 32 -4.71 -6.80 3.83
CA ILE A 32 -4.48 -5.64 2.98
C ILE A 32 -5.47 -5.67 1.83
N THR A 33 -6.21 -4.59 1.67
CA THR A 33 -7.14 -4.42 0.55
C THR A 33 -6.51 -3.57 -0.54
N GLY A 34 -6.72 -3.97 -1.79
CA GLY A 34 -6.32 -3.20 -2.95
C GLY A 34 -6.82 -3.83 -4.24
N GLN A 35 -6.47 -3.21 -5.36
CA GLN A 35 -6.84 -3.72 -6.67
C GLN A 35 -5.84 -4.79 -7.13
N LEU A 36 -6.32 -5.97 -7.50
CA LEU A 36 -5.47 -7.01 -8.06
C LEU A 36 -5.09 -6.65 -9.51
N ALA A 37 -3.81 -6.69 -9.85
CA ALA A 37 -3.33 -6.45 -11.21
C ALA A 37 -2.23 -7.43 -11.59
N GLN A 38 -2.05 -7.66 -12.89
CA GLN A 38 -0.87 -8.35 -13.42
C GLN A 38 0.08 -7.30 -14.00
N LEU A 39 1.33 -7.32 -13.55
CA LEU A 39 2.39 -6.48 -14.11
C LEU A 39 3.35 -7.34 -14.93
N GLU A 40 3.81 -6.74 -16.02
CA GLU A 40 4.85 -7.28 -16.89
C GLU A 40 6.04 -6.32 -16.86
N THR A 41 7.21 -6.83 -16.53
CA THR A 41 8.47 -6.08 -16.58
C THR A 41 9.55 -6.89 -17.29
N ARG A 42 10.73 -6.30 -17.44
CA ARG A 42 11.89 -6.98 -18.01
C ARG A 42 12.98 -7.10 -16.96
N HIS A 43 13.43 -8.32 -16.74
CA HIS A 43 14.62 -8.58 -15.93
C HIS A 43 15.85 -7.91 -16.57
N PRO A 44 16.80 -7.35 -15.80
CA PRO A 44 18.09 -6.89 -16.31
C PRO A 44 18.81 -7.83 -17.29
N GLY A 45 18.63 -9.14 -17.15
CA GLY A 45 19.13 -10.18 -18.07
C GLY A 45 18.31 -10.38 -19.34
N GLY A 46 17.35 -9.51 -19.64
CA GLY A 46 16.64 -9.41 -20.92
C GLY A 46 15.34 -10.22 -21.06
N HIS A 47 15.02 -11.11 -20.12
CA HIS A 47 13.79 -11.89 -20.17
C HIS A 47 12.61 -11.17 -19.51
N GLU A 48 11.40 -11.50 -19.95
CA GLU A 48 10.16 -10.96 -19.42
C GLU A 48 9.80 -11.61 -18.08
N VAL A 49 9.34 -10.80 -17.14
CA VAL A 49 8.87 -11.23 -15.82
C VAL A 49 7.42 -10.78 -15.71
N LYS A 50 6.52 -11.72 -15.43
CA LYS A 50 5.10 -11.45 -15.14
C LYS A 50 4.78 -11.86 -13.72
N GLY A 51 4.06 -11.02 -12.99
CA GLY A 51 3.63 -11.34 -11.64
C GLY A 51 2.35 -10.61 -11.27
N TRP A 52 1.69 -11.15 -10.25
CA TRP A 52 0.50 -10.54 -9.67
C TRP A 52 0.92 -9.55 -8.60
N VAL A 53 0.24 -8.41 -8.57
CA VAL A 53 0.45 -7.38 -7.57
C VAL A 53 -0.89 -6.95 -7.00
N LEU A 54 -0.84 -6.44 -5.77
CA LEU A 54 -1.91 -5.67 -5.18
C LEU A 54 -1.55 -4.18 -5.29
N LEU A 55 -2.39 -3.42 -5.99
CA LEU A 55 -2.28 -1.96 -6.07
C LEU A 55 -3.04 -1.37 -4.89
N THR A 56 -2.31 -0.70 -4.00
CA THR A 56 -2.83 -0.15 -2.75
C THR A 56 -2.91 1.37 -2.83
N ALA A 57 -3.92 1.96 -2.21
CA ALA A 57 -4.06 3.40 -2.04
C ALA A 57 -4.05 3.73 -0.54
N ASP A 58 -3.11 4.58 -0.13
CA ASP A 58 -3.03 5.14 1.23
C ASP A 58 -2.98 4.11 2.39
N VAL A 59 -2.41 2.92 2.15
CA VAL A 59 -2.16 1.89 3.18
C VAL A 59 -0.81 2.13 3.83
N CYS A 60 -0.77 2.21 5.18
CA CYS A 60 0.48 2.11 5.93
C CYS A 60 0.56 0.78 6.66
N VAL A 61 1.67 0.06 6.48
CA VAL A 61 1.97 -1.23 7.12
C VAL A 61 3.27 -1.16 7.92
N SER A 62 3.27 -1.74 9.11
CA SER A 62 4.49 -1.98 9.89
C SER A 62 5.03 -3.37 9.57
N ILE A 63 6.26 -3.46 9.07
CA ILE A 63 6.96 -4.71 8.74
C ILE A 63 8.28 -4.80 9.52
N GLU A 64 8.83 -6.02 9.63
CA GLU A 64 10.18 -6.24 10.13
C GLU A 64 11.16 -6.16 8.94
N ASP A 65 12.22 -5.36 9.08
CA ASP A 65 13.30 -5.27 8.09
C ASP A 65 14.35 -6.38 8.27
N MET A 66 15.42 -6.36 7.47
CA MET A 66 16.48 -7.38 7.54
C MET A 66 17.28 -7.37 8.85
N GLU A 67 17.25 -6.27 9.60
CA GLU A 67 17.95 -6.12 10.87
C GLU A 67 17.06 -6.52 12.07
N GLY A 68 15.80 -6.90 11.80
CA GLY A 68 14.81 -7.20 12.82
C GLY A 68 14.12 -5.95 13.37
N GLU A 69 14.33 -4.78 12.75
CA GLU A 69 13.71 -3.54 13.18
C GLU A 69 12.32 -3.38 12.56
N THR A 70 11.38 -2.83 13.34
CA THR A 70 10.05 -2.51 12.83
C THR A 70 10.09 -1.19 12.06
N VAL A 71 9.79 -1.26 10.76
CA VAL A 71 9.72 -0.11 9.86
C VAL A 71 8.31 0.09 9.33
N ASN A 72 7.91 1.35 9.16
CA ASN A 72 6.62 1.71 8.58
C ASN A 72 6.78 1.99 7.08
N VAL A 73 6.00 1.31 6.26
CA VAL A 73 6.03 1.43 4.80
C VAL A 73 4.63 1.80 4.31
N THR A 74 4.57 2.66 3.30
CA THR A 74 3.33 3.01 2.60
C THR A 74 3.38 2.46 1.18
N PRO A 75 3.25 1.12 1.00
CA PRO A 75 3.39 0.52 -0.31
C PRO A 75 2.25 0.98 -1.22
N ARG A 76 2.56 1.22 -2.48
CA ARG A 76 1.60 1.42 -3.59
C ARG A 76 1.43 0.13 -4.40
N ILE A 77 2.47 -0.69 -4.42
CA ILE A 77 2.47 -1.96 -5.14
C ILE A 77 3.03 -3.04 -4.22
N ILE A 78 2.26 -4.09 -3.97
CA ILE A 78 2.69 -5.26 -3.20
C ILE A 78 2.80 -6.44 -4.17
N HIS A 79 3.99 -7.00 -4.33
CA HIS A 79 4.20 -8.18 -5.16
C HIS A 79 3.73 -9.44 -4.45
N LEU A 80 2.83 -10.21 -5.09
CA LEU A 80 2.22 -11.40 -4.50
C LEU A 80 3.00 -12.67 -4.88
N VAL A 81 3.45 -13.40 -3.86
CA VAL A 81 4.05 -14.73 -4.00
C VAL A 81 3.16 -15.75 -3.30
N PHE A 82 2.64 -16.72 -4.05
CA PHE A 82 1.73 -17.75 -3.55
C PHE A 82 2.53 -18.97 -3.06
N GLY A 83 2.20 -19.49 -1.88
CA GLY A 83 3.02 -20.46 -1.15
C GLY A 83 3.17 -21.84 -1.80
N ASP A 84 2.29 -22.22 -2.73
CA ASP A 84 2.41 -23.44 -3.52
C ASP A 84 3.30 -23.26 -4.77
N GLY A 85 3.87 -22.06 -4.96
CA GLY A 85 4.64 -21.68 -6.15
C GLY A 85 3.78 -21.62 -7.43
N ARG A 86 2.46 -21.78 -7.32
CA ARG A 86 1.53 -21.77 -8.45
C ARG A 86 0.59 -20.60 -8.27
N GLN A 87 0.57 -19.71 -9.26
CA GLN A 87 -0.47 -18.70 -9.34
C GLN A 87 -1.83 -19.42 -9.34
N SER A 88 -2.74 -19.07 -8.42
CA SER A 88 -4.08 -19.64 -8.43
C SER A 88 -4.66 -19.43 -9.83
N ARG A 89 -5.10 -20.52 -10.46
CA ARG A 89 -5.52 -20.55 -11.88
C ARG A 89 -6.68 -19.60 -12.19
N ASP A 90 -7.29 -19.02 -11.18
CA ASP A 90 -8.45 -18.15 -11.27
C ASP A 90 -8.15 -16.68 -10.93
N LEU A 91 -6.90 -16.31 -10.60
CA LEU A 91 -6.55 -14.89 -10.30
C LEU A 91 -6.87 -13.95 -11.46
N TRP A 92 -6.78 -14.43 -12.70
CA TRP A 92 -7.16 -13.67 -13.88
C TRP A 92 -8.65 -13.29 -13.90
N LYS A 93 -9.52 -14.04 -13.20
CA LYS A 93 -10.95 -13.69 -13.05
C LYS A 93 -11.18 -12.54 -12.09
N LEU A 94 -10.19 -12.27 -11.24
CA LEU A 94 -10.19 -11.20 -10.25
C LEU A 94 -9.32 -10.02 -10.69
N ALA A 95 -8.78 -10.08 -11.91
CA ALA A 95 -7.95 -9.00 -12.43
C ALA A 95 -8.78 -7.71 -12.49
N SER A 96 -8.26 -6.65 -11.88
CA SER A 96 -8.89 -5.34 -11.69
C SER A 96 -9.96 -5.28 -10.60
N GLU A 97 -10.27 -6.39 -9.92
CA GLU A 97 -11.16 -6.40 -8.75
C GLU A 97 -10.42 -5.92 -7.50
N GLU A 98 -11.17 -5.29 -6.59
CA GLU A 98 -10.68 -5.02 -5.25
C GLU A 98 -10.75 -6.30 -4.42
N VAL A 99 -9.61 -6.73 -3.89
CA VAL A 99 -9.47 -7.96 -3.11
C VAL A 99 -8.78 -7.66 -1.79
N SER A 100 -9.13 -8.42 -0.76
CA SER A 100 -8.39 -8.43 0.51
C SER A 100 -7.48 -9.64 0.57
N LEU A 101 -6.18 -9.42 0.81
CA LEU A 101 -5.16 -10.47 0.90
C LEU A 101 -4.45 -10.42 2.25
N ARG A 102 -3.98 -11.58 2.71
CA ARG A 102 -3.01 -11.67 3.81
C ARG A 102 -1.84 -12.55 3.42
N GLY A 103 -0.71 -12.38 4.09
CA GLY A 103 0.49 -13.18 3.90
C GLY A 103 1.64 -12.64 4.77
N ASP A 104 2.84 -13.17 4.56
CA ASP A 104 4.03 -12.69 5.26
C ASP A 104 4.66 -11.55 4.45
N LEU A 105 4.69 -10.34 5.02
CA LEU A 105 5.26 -9.17 4.37
C LEU A 105 6.78 -9.12 4.57
N MET A 106 7.50 -8.77 3.51
CA MET A 106 8.94 -8.57 3.54
C MET A 106 9.39 -7.49 2.56
N GLU A 107 10.56 -6.91 2.83
CA GLU A 107 11.22 -6.01 1.88
C GLU A 107 11.62 -6.74 0.58
N PRO A 108 11.70 -6.02 -0.55
CA PRO A 108 12.12 -6.63 -1.81
C PRO A 108 13.65 -6.82 -1.84
N HIS A 109 14.11 -8.07 -1.72
CA HIS A 109 15.55 -8.38 -1.64
C HIS A 109 16.23 -8.63 -3.00
N THR A 110 15.52 -8.50 -4.11
CA THR A 110 16.05 -8.69 -5.46
C THR A 110 15.55 -7.61 -6.42
N ALA A 111 16.37 -7.22 -7.40
CA ALA A 111 16.04 -6.26 -8.45
C ALA A 111 14.86 -6.64 -9.39
N TRP A 112 14.13 -7.72 -9.07
CA TRP A 112 13.17 -8.40 -9.94
C TRP A 112 11.77 -8.41 -9.30
N HIS A 113 11.64 -7.89 -8.07
CA HIS A 113 10.33 -7.73 -7.44
C HIS A 113 9.56 -6.60 -8.12
N LEU A 114 8.25 -6.79 -8.24
CA LEU A 114 7.37 -5.90 -9.01
C LEU A 114 6.74 -4.80 -8.16
N GLY A 115 7.11 -4.68 -6.88
CA GLY A 115 6.47 -3.76 -5.94
C GLY A 115 7.41 -3.24 -4.85
N ASP A 116 6.87 -2.33 -4.05
CA ASP A 116 7.56 -1.66 -2.94
C ASP A 116 7.89 -2.65 -1.80
N ILE A 117 7.03 -3.67 -1.63
CA ILE A 117 7.22 -4.80 -0.72
C ILE A 117 6.71 -6.10 -1.38
N VAL A 118 7.01 -7.23 -0.75
CA VAL A 118 6.57 -8.57 -1.18
C VAL A 118 5.66 -9.18 -0.12
N MET A 119 4.56 -9.79 -0.54
CA MET A 119 3.69 -10.62 0.29
C MET A 119 3.89 -12.09 -0.08
N MET A 120 4.57 -12.82 0.80
CA MET A 120 4.77 -14.27 0.69
C MET A 120 3.55 -15.02 1.21
N ASN A 121 3.33 -16.22 0.69
CA ASN A 121 2.20 -17.08 1.06
C ASN A 121 0.85 -16.35 0.96
N ALA A 122 0.69 -15.50 -0.07
CA ALA A 122 -0.49 -14.67 -0.24
C ALA A 122 -1.78 -15.52 -0.31
N VAL A 123 -2.77 -15.16 0.50
CA VAL A 123 -4.10 -15.80 0.55
C VAL A 123 -5.16 -14.73 0.34
N VAL A 124 -6.00 -14.91 -0.68
CA VAL A 124 -7.19 -14.08 -0.91
C VAL A 124 -8.25 -14.43 0.13
N LEU A 125 -8.76 -13.43 0.83
CA LEU A 125 -9.75 -13.56 1.90
C LEU A 125 -11.15 -13.26 1.36
N ASN A 126 -11.75 -14.25 0.69
CA ASN A 126 -13.10 -14.24 0.12
C ASN A 126 -13.36 -13.20 -1.00
N ASN A 127 -13.92 -13.66 -2.12
CA ASN A 127 -14.71 -12.85 -3.06
C ASN A 127 -16.19 -13.23 -2.90
#